data_AF-A0A948YC14-F1
#
_entry.id   AF-A0A948YC14-F1
#
_cell.length_a   1.000
_cell.length_b   1.000
_cell.length_c   1.000
_cell.angle_alpha   90.00
_cell.angle_beta   90.00
_cell.angle_gamma   90.00
#
_symmetry.space_group_name_H-M   'P 1'
#
loop_
_entity.id
_entity.type
_entity.pdbx_description
1 polymer ?
#
loop_
_entity_poly.entity_id
_entity_poly.type
_entity_poly.pdbx_seq_one_letter_code
_entity_poly.pdbx_strand_id
1 'polypeptide(L)'
;MKKVLLATVVALGMFTSLNADDAATLYEKCVICHGKAGEKVALGKSKIIKDMSQADFIASLKGYQDGSYGGAQKGLMTAQVKSLDDAQIEAIAKHIVK
;
A
#
# COMPACT_ATOMS: atom_id res chain seq x y z
N MET A 1 -45.28 -22.98 -11.88
CA MET A 1 -43.93 -23.55 -12.07
C MET A 1 -43.03 -22.50 -12.73
N LYS A 2 -42.34 -21.67 -11.94
CA LYS A 2 -41.21 -20.87 -12.39
C LYS A 2 -40.24 -20.81 -11.22
N LYS A 3 -39.00 -21.17 -11.55
CA LYS A 3 -38.07 -21.87 -10.67
C LYS A 3 -37.43 -20.90 -9.67
N VAL A 4 -37.35 -21.37 -8.44
CA VAL A 4 -36.55 -20.82 -7.35
C VAL A 4 -35.09 -20.85 -7.77
N LEU A 5 -34.43 -19.68 -7.78
CA LEU A 5 -32.98 -19.54 -7.84
C LEU A 5 -32.61 -18.33 -6.98
N LEU A 6 -32.68 -18.51 -5.65
CA LEU A 6 -31.93 -17.69 -4.70
C LEU A 6 -30.59 -18.40 -4.49
N ALA A 7 -29.60 -18.03 -5.29
CA ALA A 7 -28.20 -18.34 -5.05
C ALA A 7 -27.47 -17.01 -4.91
N THR A 8 -27.50 -16.44 -3.71
CA THR A 8 -26.59 -15.34 -3.34
C THR A 8 -25.77 -15.83 -2.17
N VAL A 9 -24.62 -16.39 -2.52
CA VAL A 9 -23.52 -16.65 -1.59
C VAL A 9 -23.10 -15.29 -1.04
N VAL A 10 -23.56 -14.97 0.17
CA VAL A 10 -22.99 -13.88 0.95
C VAL A 10 -21.69 -14.44 1.51
N ALA A 11 -20.61 -14.29 0.74
CA ALA A 11 -19.26 -14.41 1.25
C ALA A 11 -19.09 -13.31 2.29
N LEU A 12 -19.22 -13.69 3.57
CA LEU A 12 -18.91 -12.86 4.71
C LEU A 12 -17.39 -12.65 4.74
N GLY A 13 -16.91 -11.74 3.90
CA GLY A 13 -15.56 -11.20 4.02
C GLY A 13 -15.48 -10.51 5.38
N MET A 14 -14.74 -11.11 6.30
CA MET A 14 -14.36 -10.47 7.55
C MET A 14 -13.54 -9.23 7.19
N PHE A 15 -14.18 -8.08 7.10
CA PHE A 15 -13.49 -6.79 7.06
C PHE A 15 -12.92 -6.57 8.45
N THR A 16 -11.69 -7.02 8.67
CA THR A 16 -10.90 -6.55 9.79
C THR A 16 -10.69 -5.06 9.58
N SER A 17 -11.32 -4.24 10.41
CA SER A 17 -11.08 -2.80 10.47
C SER A 17 -9.60 -2.59 10.81
N LEU A 18 -8.76 -2.32 9.79
CA LEU A 18 -7.40 -1.85 10.04
C LEU A 18 -7.53 -0.46 10.68
N ASN A 19 -7.05 -0.32 11.91
CA ASN A 19 -7.09 0.95 12.62
C ASN A 19 -6.00 1.89 12.09
N ALA A 20 -6.18 3.19 12.25
CA ALA A 20 -5.16 4.17 11.86
C ALA A 20 -3.81 3.95 12.55
N ASP A 21 -3.83 3.40 13.78
CA ASP A 21 -2.65 3.00 14.52
C ASP A 21 -1.87 1.88 13.82
N ASP A 22 -2.57 0.91 13.20
CA ASP A 22 -1.93 -0.16 12.43
C ASP A 22 -1.20 0.41 11.21
N ALA A 23 -1.79 1.40 10.53
CA ALA A 23 -1.18 2.04 9.37
C ALA A 23 0.08 2.85 9.71
N ALA A 24 0.06 3.57 10.83
CA ALA A 24 1.23 4.30 11.32
C ALA A 24 2.38 3.34 11.66
N THR A 25 2.10 2.25 12.37
CA THR A 25 3.09 1.21 12.69
C THR A 25 3.64 0.53 11.43
N LEU A 26 2.78 0.21 10.46
CA LEU A 26 3.22 -0.34 9.16
C LEU A 26 4.19 0.61 8.43
N TYR A 27 4.01 1.92 8.58
CA TYR A 27 4.82 2.94 7.90
C TYR A 27 6.11 3.32 8.64
N GLU A 28 6.32 2.93 9.91
CA GLU A 28 7.48 3.35 10.71
C GLU A 28 8.83 3.12 10.02
N LYS A 29 8.98 1.98 9.34
CA LYS A 29 10.22 1.64 8.60
C LYS A 29 10.48 2.54 7.40
N CYS A 30 9.43 3.14 6.83
CA CYS A 30 9.49 4.03 5.69
C CYS A 30 9.99 5.43 6.07
N VAL A 31 9.74 5.86 7.32
CA VAL A 31 10.02 7.22 7.82
C VAL A 31 11.49 7.60 7.70
N ILE A 32 12.41 6.64 7.90
CA ILE A 32 13.86 6.88 7.85
C ILE A 32 14.27 7.51 6.52
N CYS A 33 13.67 7.07 5.42
CA CYS A 33 14.00 7.54 4.08
C CYS A 33 12.99 8.57 3.55
N HIS A 34 11.70 8.38 3.82
CA HIS A 34 10.62 9.17 3.20
C HIS A 34 10.07 10.30 4.07
N GLY A 35 10.45 10.38 5.35
CA GLY A 35 9.89 11.35 6.30
C GLY A 35 8.59 10.85 6.94
N LYS A 36 8.15 11.53 8.01
CA LYS A 36 7.01 11.06 8.81
C LYS A 36 5.70 11.13 8.03
N ALA A 37 5.60 12.07 7.11
CA ALA A 37 4.43 12.31 6.27
C ALA A 37 4.79 12.14 4.80
N GLY A 38 5.80 11.32 4.45
CA GLY A 38 6.18 11.08 3.05
C GLY A 38 6.73 12.31 2.31
N GLU A 39 7.18 13.33 3.02
CA GLU A 39 7.57 14.63 2.49
C GLU A 39 8.99 14.70 1.91
N LYS A 40 9.81 13.65 2.08
CA LYS A 40 11.21 13.64 1.65
C LYS A 40 11.39 12.94 0.31
N VAL A 41 12.35 13.46 -0.45
CA VAL A 41 12.99 12.77 -1.57
C VAL A 41 13.95 11.74 -0.98
N ALA A 42 13.51 10.50 -0.84
CA ALA A 42 14.29 9.42 -0.25
C ALA A 42 15.61 9.24 -1.01
N LEU A 43 16.71 9.37 -0.26
CA LEU A 43 18.09 9.25 -0.76
C LEU A 43 18.39 10.15 -1.97
N GLY A 44 17.64 11.24 -2.17
CA GLY A 44 17.76 12.10 -3.34
C GLY A 44 17.29 11.48 -4.66
N LYS A 45 16.55 10.35 -4.62
CA LYS A 45 16.19 9.55 -5.80
C LYS A 45 14.70 9.26 -5.94
N SER A 46 13.91 9.26 -4.86
CA SER A 46 12.47 9.01 -4.95
C SER A 46 11.68 10.25 -5.33
N LYS A 47 10.42 10.06 -5.74
CA LYS A 47 9.42 11.14 -5.69
C LYS A 47 9.10 11.51 -4.23
N ILE A 48 8.48 12.67 -4.02
CA ILE A 48 7.80 12.99 -2.76
C ILE A 48 6.49 12.20 -2.75
N ILE A 49 6.36 11.25 -1.84
CA ILE A 49 5.32 10.22 -1.94
C ILE A 49 3.95 10.70 -1.45
N LYS A 50 3.90 11.70 -0.57
CA LYS A 50 2.64 12.32 -0.13
C LYS A 50 1.90 13.11 -1.21
N ASP A 51 2.62 13.50 -2.26
CA ASP A 51 2.07 14.28 -3.38
C ASP A 51 1.63 13.35 -4.53
N MET A 52 1.75 12.03 -4.37
CA MET A 52 1.27 11.05 -5.32
C MET A 52 -0.24 10.85 -5.20
N SER A 53 -0.89 10.42 -6.29
CA SER A 53 -2.24 9.90 -6.20
C SER A 53 -2.24 8.58 -5.42
N GLN A 54 -3.36 8.26 -4.76
CA GLN A 54 -3.52 6.98 -4.07
C GLN A 54 -3.35 5.78 -5.01
N ALA A 55 -3.86 5.88 -6.24
CA ALA A 55 -3.72 4.85 -7.25
C ALA A 55 -2.25 4.64 -7.64
N ASP A 56 -1.50 5.71 -7.91
CA ASP A 56 -0.09 5.60 -8.28
C ASP A 56 0.77 5.09 -7.14
N PHE A 57 0.45 5.46 -5.90
CA PHE A 57 1.15 4.99 -4.71
C PHE A 57 0.99 3.48 -4.54
N ILE A 58 -0.24 2.98 -4.60
CA ILE A 58 -0.55 1.55 -4.51
C ILE A 58 0.10 0.79 -5.67
N ALA A 59 -0.05 1.30 -6.91
CA ALA A 59 0.55 0.69 -8.09
C ALA A 59 2.08 0.62 -7.98
N SER A 60 2.72 1.66 -7.43
CA SER A 60 4.16 1.67 -7.20
C SER A 60 4.59 0.60 -6.17
N LEU A 61 3.88 0.48 -5.04
CA LEU A 61 4.19 -0.53 -4.03
C LEU A 61 4.03 -1.95 -4.59
N LYS A 62 2.93 -2.24 -5.29
CA LYS A 62 2.73 -3.53 -5.97
C LYS A 62 3.80 -3.78 -7.04
N GLY A 63 4.14 -2.76 -7.81
CA GLY A 63 5.20 -2.83 -8.81
C GLY A 63 6.60 -3.09 -8.22
N TYR A 64 6.86 -2.63 -6.99
CA TYR A 64 8.08 -2.99 -6.27
C TYR A 64 8.05 -4.45 -5.78
N GLN A 65 6.88 -5.00 -5.44
CA GLN A 65 6.74 -6.40 -5.01
C GLN A 65 6.91 -7.37 -6.19
N ASP A 66 6.26 -7.12 -7.32
CA ASP A 66 6.32 -7.97 -8.52
C ASP A 66 7.55 -7.68 -9.41
N GLY A 67 8.19 -6.54 -9.18
CA GLY A 67 9.37 -6.11 -9.88
C GLY A 67 9.13 -5.43 -11.23
N SER A 68 7.92 -5.02 -11.55
CA SER A 68 7.60 -4.20 -12.72
C SER A 68 8.01 -2.73 -12.55
N TYR A 69 8.32 -2.28 -11.33
CA TYR A 69 8.66 -0.89 -11.01
C TYR A 69 9.99 -0.74 -10.24
N GLY A 70 10.53 0.47 -10.18
CA GLY A 70 11.51 0.87 -9.17
C GLY A 70 12.93 1.24 -9.59
N GLY A 71 13.31 0.99 -10.86
CA GLY A 71 14.60 1.40 -11.42
C GLY A 71 15.81 1.11 -10.52
N ALA A 72 16.68 2.11 -10.33
CA ALA A 72 17.91 1.98 -9.56
C ALA A 72 17.72 1.73 -8.05
N GLN A 73 16.51 1.94 -7.50
CA GLN A 73 16.19 1.68 -6.08
C GLN A 73 15.29 0.46 -5.91
N LYS A 74 15.01 -0.28 -6.99
CA LYS A 74 14.12 -1.44 -7.00
C LYS A 74 14.48 -2.45 -5.91
N GLY A 75 15.72 -2.95 -5.88
CA GLY A 75 16.12 -3.98 -4.92
C GLY A 75 15.96 -3.54 -3.46
N LEU A 76 16.26 -2.28 -3.15
CA LEU A 76 16.09 -1.72 -1.81
C LEU A 76 14.61 -1.65 -1.43
N MET A 77 13.77 -1.09 -2.32
CA MET A 77 12.34 -0.95 -2.04
C MET A 77 11.60 -2.28 -2.01
N THR A 78 11.91 -3.22 -2.92
CA THR A 78 11.37 -4.58 -2.90
C THR A 78 11.58 -5.24 -1.54
N ALA A 79 12.76 -5.11 -0.94
CA ALA A 79 13.04 -5.68 0.38
C ALA A 79 12.16 -5.07 1.50
N GLN A 80 11.76 -3.80 1.38
CA GLN A 80 10.89 -3.13 2.35
C GLN A 80 9.42 -3.53 2.19
N VAL A 81 8.97 -3.76 0.95
CA VAL A 81 7.54 -3.94 0.65
C VAL A 81 7.12 -5.40 0.44
N LYS A 82 8.07 -6.34 0.25
CA LYS A 82 7.76 -7.74 -0.10
C LYS A 82 6.85 -8.48 0.88
N SER A 83 6.83 -8.08 2.14
CA SER A 83 6.04 -8.74 3.19
C SER A 83 4.66 -8.11 3.39
N LEU A 84 4.36 -7.01 2.69
CA LEU A 84 3.09 -6.33 2.82
C LEU A 84 2.00 -7.09 2.03
N ASP A 85 0.83 -7.26 2.62
CA ASP A 85 -0.35 -7.69 1.88
C ASP A 85 -1.11 -6.49 1.29
N ASP A 86 -2.15 -6.78 0.49
CA ASP A 86 -2.96 -5.77 -0.18
C ASP A 86 -3.66 -4.82 0.81
N ALA A 87 -4.13 -5.33 1.94
CA ALA A 87 -4.81 -4.52 2.95
C ALA A 87 -3.84 -3.56 3.64
N GLN A 88 -2.61 -4.02 3.93
CA GLN A 88 -1.54 -3.20 4.49
C GLN A 88 -1.08 -2.12 3.51
N ILE A 89 -0.96 -2.44 2.23
CA ILE A 89 -0.63 -1.46 1.18
C ILE A 89 -1.71 -0.37 1.11
N GLU A 90 -2.98 -0.76 1.12
CA GLU A 90 -4.09 0.20 1.15
C GLU A 90 -4.09 1.07 2.41
N ALA A 91 -3.80 0.49 3.57
CA ALA A 91 -3.73 1.22 4.83
C ALA A 91 -2.61 2.26 4.82
N ILE A 92 -1.42 1.88 4.35
CA ILE A 92 -0.29 2.82 4.19
C ILE A 92 -0.66 3.93 3.20
N ALA A 93 -1.29 3.58 2.07
CA ALA A 93 -1.71 4.58 1.08
C ALA A 93 -2.68 5.59 1.72
N LYS A 94 -3.75 5.13 2.38
CA LYS A 94 -4.70 6.00 3.10
C LYS A 94 -4.04 6.88 4.17
N HIS A 95 -2.93 6.41 4.76
CA HIS A 95 -2.19 7.16 5.77
C HIS A 95 -1.31 8.27 5.16
N ILE A 96 -0.71 8.04 3.99
CA ILE A 96 0.33 8.91 3.42
C ILE A 96 -0.17 9.86 2.34
N VAL A 97 -1.07 9.39 1.49
CA VAL A 97 -1.60 10.16 0.35
C VAL A 97 -3.03 10.59 0.64
N LYS A 98 -3.34 11.85 0.34
CA LYS A 98 -4.64 12.48 0.56
C LYS A 98 -5.46 12.56 -0.72
#